data_AF-A0A6B8RGV9-F1
#
_entry.id   AF-A0A6B8RGV9-F1
#
_cell.length_a   1.000
_cell.length_b   1.000
_cell.length_c   1.000
_cell.angle_alpha   90.00
_cell.angle_beta   90.00
_cell.angle_gamma   90.00
#
_symmetry.space_group_name_H-M   'P 1'
#
loop_
_entity.id
_entity.type
_entity.pdbx_description
1 polymer ?
#
loop_
_entity_poly.entity_id
_entity_poly.type
_entity_poly.pdbx_seq_one_letter_code
_entity_poly.pdbx_strand_id
1 'polypeptide(L)'
;MPEFSRIFLANSLVRLEKSERTHERKLKMLPIPDRVQAVLDAYFQLLDSKLLNFLEAYYIYGSISLGAFTKNYSDIDFVAIVKQEITADKLALLKEIHLEIQQRFPKRILDGKYITSADMQQVNHGEQSYCYFNEGKYRGVRQFNKNSIDAYQLKVHGIAVKGQESNKLDYTIDWDILLHDMKGNLNYYWVNWRNKCERFLTVSYIGLFCSGKMAQDH
;
A
#
# COMPACT_ATOMS: atom_id res chain seq x y z
N MET A 1 12.29 -40.97 -16.44
CA MET A 1 11.15 -40.07 -16.17
C MET A 1 10.72 -39.43 -17.47
N PRO A 2 9.59 -39.83 -18.08
CA PRO A 2 9.38 -39.59 -19.51
C PRO A 2 8.55 -38.33 -19.78
N GLU A 3 8.75 -37.75 -20.97
CA GLU A 3 8.24 -36.45 -21.48
C GLU A 3 6.82 -36.03 -21.10
N PHE A 4 5.89 -36.96 -20.92
CA PHE A 4 4.49 -36.68 -20.58
C PHE A 4 4.33 -35.87 -19.29
N SER A 5 5.14 -36.13 -18.26
CA SER A 5 5.10 -35.36 -17.02
C SER A 5 5.58 -33.92 -17.21
N ARG A 6 6.53 -33.68 -18.13
CA ARG A 6 7.03 -32.33 -18.43
C ARG A 6 6.01 -31.49 -19.18
N ILE A 7 5.31 -32.07 -20.16
CA ILE A 7 4.27 -31.38 -20.94
C ILE A 7 3.06 -31.04 -20.05
N PHE A 8 2.65 -31.95 -19.17
CA PHE A 8 1.55 -31.69 -18.23
C PHE A 8 1.88 -30.57 -17.23
N LEU A 9 3.10 -30.59 -16.67
CA LEU A 9 3.59 -29.52 -15.79
C LEU A 9 3.68 -28.17 -16.51
N ALA A 10 4.21 -28.14 -17.74
CA ALA A 10 4.31 -26.92 -18.53
C ALA A 10 2.92 -26.33 -18.87
N ASN A 11 1.96 -27.17 -19.25
CA ASN A 11 0.59 -26.72 -19.53
C ASN A 11 -0.13 -26.22 -18.27
N SER A 12 0.13 -26.84 -17.12
CA SER A 12 -0.39 -26.38 -15.82
C SER A 12 0.18 -25.02 -15.44
N LEU A 13 1.49 -24.82 -15.56
CA LEU A 13 2.17 -23.55 -15.30
C LEU A 13 1.64 -22.43 -16.22
N VAL A 14 1.54 -22.69 -17.53
CA VAL A 14 0.98 -21.71 -18.48
C VAL A 14 -0.47 -21.35 -18.14
N ARG A 15 -1.26 -22.31 -17.66
CA ARG A 15 -2.66 -22.06 -17.24
C ARG A 15 -2.73 -21.22 -15.97
N LEU A 16 -1.87 -21.48 -14.99
CA LEU A 16 -1.75 -20.70 -13.77
C LEU A 16 -1.32 -19.26 -14.08
N GLU A 17 -0.26 -19.07 -14.87
CA GLU A 17 0.18 -17.72 -15.26
C GLU A 17 -0.87 -16.95 -16.06
N LYS A 18 -1.68 -17.63 -16.89
CA LYS A 18 -2.81 -16.98 -17.60
C LYS A 18 -3.93 -16.59 -16.63
N SER A 19 -4.23 -17.45 -15.66
CA SER A 19 -5.24 -17.18 -14.63
C SER A 19 -4.82 -16.01 -13.73
N GLU A 20 -3.58 -16.01 -13.26
CA GLU A 20 -2.99 -14.93 -12.45
C GLU A 20 -3.01 -13.61 -13.21
N ARG A 21 -2.51 -13.57 -14.46
CA ARG A 21 -2.58 -12.37 -15.30
C ARG A 21 -4.00 -11.87 -15.54
N THR A 22 -4.97 -12.77 -15.65
CA THR A 22 -6.39 -12.39 -15.81
C THR A 22 -6.95 -11.80 -14.52
N HIS A 23 -6.63 -12.40 -13.37
CA HIS A 23 -7.05 -11.91 -12.06
C HIS A 23 -6.41 -10.56 -11.72
N GLU A 24 -5.10 -10.40 -11.94
CA GLU A 24 -4.38 -9.14 -11.75
C GLU A 24 -4.96 -8.01 -12.62
N ARG A 25 -5.24 -8.29 -13.90
CA ARG A 25 -5.89 -7.33 -14.79
C ARG A 25 -7.26 -6.93 -14.28
N LYS A 26 -8.05 -7.90 -13.77
CA LYS A 26 -9.37 -7.62 -13.20
C LYS A 26 -9.27 -6.73 -11.95
N LEU A 27 -8.30 -6.98 -11.07
CA LEU A 27 -8.07 -6.15 -9.87
C LEU A 27 -7.68 -4.71 -10.24
N LYS A 28 -6.78 -4.52 -11.22
CA LYS A 28 -6.40 -3.17 -11.69
C LYS A 28 -7.55 -2.37 -12.30
N MET A 29 -8.55 -3.05 -12.84
CA MET A 29 -9.74 -2.44 -13.43
C MET A 29 -10.86 -2.19 -12.42
N LEU A 30 -10.68 -2.55 -11.14
CA LEU A 30 -11.69 -2.25 -10.13
C LEU A 30 -11.81 -0.73 -9.95
N PRO A 31 -13.02 -0.19 -10.02
CA PRO A 31 -13.22 1.24 -9.78
C PRO A 31 -12.87 1.57 -8.32
N ILE A 32 -12.26 2.74 -8.13
CA ILE A 32 -12.08 3.30 -6.79
C ILE A 32 -13.47 3.50 -6.17
N PRO A 33 -13.75 3.00 -4.95
CA PRO A 33 -15.06 3.18 -4.33
C PRO A 33 -15.45 4.66 -4.20
N ASP A 34 -16.70 5.03 -4.49
CA ASP A 34 -17.17 6.44 -4.49
C ASP A 34 -16.80 7.22 -3.22
N ARG A 35 -16.80 6.55 -2.06
CA ARG A 35 -16.41 7.17 -0.79
C ARG A 35 -14.93 7.48 -0.69
N VAL A 36 -14.08 6.66 -1.31
CA VAL A 36 -12.65 6.94 -1.45
C VAL A 36 -12.48 8.08 -2.45
N GLN A 37 -13.22 8.06 -3.56
CA GLN A 37 -13.18 9.15 -4.55
C GLN A 37 -13.50 10.52 -3.91
N ALA A 38 -14.54 10.61 -3.08
CA ALA A 38 -14.88 11.84 -2.36
C ALA A 38 -13.76 12.33 -1.42
N VAL A 39 -12.99 11.42 -0.81
CA VAL A 39 -11.82 11.77 0.01
C VAL A 39 -10.69 12.28 -0.87
N LEU A 40 -10.42 11.60 -2.00
CA LEU A 40 -9.38 12.00 -2.94
C LEU A 40 -9.66 13.37 -3.55
N ASP A 41 -10.90 13.64 -3.97
CA ASP A 41 -11.28 14.91 -4.57
C ASP A 41 -11.05 16.08 -3.58
N ALA A 42 -11.48 15.90 -2.33
CA ALA A 42 -11.23 16.85 -1.26
C ALA A 42 -9.74 17.01 -0.95
N TYR A 43 -8.99 15.91 -0.93
CA TYR A 43 -7.55 15.90 -0.69
C TYR A 43 -6.79 16.65 -1.78
N PHE A 44 -7.04 16.36 -3.06
CA PHE A 44 -6.36 17.03 -4.17
C PHE A 44 -6.73 18.51 -4.25
N GLN A 45 -8.00 18.87 -4.02
CA GLN A 45 -8.40 20.27 -3.95
C GLN A 45 -7.63 21.03 -2.86
N LEU A 46 -7.54 20.45 -1.66
CA LEU A 46 -6.82 21.05 -0.55
C LEU A 46 -5.31 21.10 -0.80
N LEU A 47 -4.74 20.01 -1.32
CA LEU A 47 -3.33 19.93 -1.68
C LEU A 47 -2.96 20.99 -2.71
N ASP A 48 -3.71 21.14 -3.79
CA ASP A 48 -3.41 22.12 -4.85
C ASP A 48 -3.57 23.57 -4.35
N SER A 49 -4.47 23.82 -3.40
CA SER A 49 -4.62 25.15 -2.78
C SER A 49 -3.46 25.56 -1.86
N LYS A 50 -2.78 24.60 -1.23
CA LYS A 50 -1.69 24.85 -0.27
C LYS A 50 -0.30 24.60 -0.85
N LEU A 51 -0.19 23.66 -1.78
CA LEU A 51 1.05 23.13 -2.34
C LEU A 51 0.93 22.97 -3.86
N LEU A 52 0.89 24.11 -4.55
CA LEU A 52 0.75 24.14 -6.01
C LEU A 52 1.86 23.33 -6.70
N ASN A 53 1.45 22.50 -7.66
CA ASN A 53 2.36 21.71 -8.51
C ASN A 53 3.30 20.76 -7.74
N PHE A 54 2.89 20.33 -6.54
CA PHE A 54 3.74 19.53 -5.64
C PHE A 54 3.90 18.06 -6.06
N LEU A 55 2.85 17.45 -6.61
CA LEU A 55 2.83 16.03 -7.00
C LEU A 55 3.25 15.81 -8.45
N GLU A 56 4.15 14.83 -8.63
CA GLU A 56 4.44 14.20 -9.91
C GLU A 56 3.41 13.10 -10.21
N ALA A 57 3.22 12.18 -9.27
CA ALA A 57 2.32 11.04 -9.40
C ALA A 57 1.65 10.68 -8.07
N TYR A 58 0.53 9.95 -8.13
CA TYR A 58 -0.21 9.50 -6.96
C TYR A 58 -0.82 8.13 -7.23
N TYR A 59 -0.57 7.20 -6.31
CA TYR A 59 -0.99 5.81 -6.42
C TYR A 59 -1.73 5.39 -5.17
N ILE A 60 -2.81 4.63 -5.36
CA ILE A 60 -3.46 3.89 -4.28
C ILE A 60 -2.95 2.45 -4.30
N TYR A 61 -2.66 1.91 -3.13
CA TYR A 61 -2.38 0.49 -2.94
C TYR A 61 -3.23 -0.05 -1.80
N GLY A 62 -2.79 -1.09 -1.10
CA GLY A 62 -3.49 -1.61 0.05
C GLY A 62 -4.81 -2.31 -0.30
N SER A 63 -5.72 -2.33 0.67
CA SER A 63 -7.00 -3.04 0.59
C SER A 63 -7.85 -2.65 -0.64
N ILE A 64 -7.76 -1.40 -1.09
CA ILE A 64 -8.49 -0.90 -2.27
C ILE A 64 -7.99 -1.58 -3.54
N SER A 65 -6.67 -1.60 -3.76
CA SER A 65 -6.05 -2.22 -4.93
C SER A 65 -6.26 -3.74 -5.01
N LEU A 66 -6.52 -4.39 -3.87
CA LEU A 66 -6.75 -5.83 -3.77
C LEU A 66 -8.24 -6.21 -3.80
N GLY A 67 -9.15 -5.22 -3.92
CA GLY A 67 -10.59 -5.48 -3.85
C GLY A 67 -11.08 -5.94 -2.48
N ALA A 68 -10.30 -5.71 -1.42
CA ALA A 68 -10.59 -6.09 -0.03
C ALA A 68 -10.99 -4.90 0.86
N PHE A 69 -11.32 -3.76 0.23
CA PHE A 69 -11.70 -2.54 0.95
C PHE A 69 -13.02 -2.70 1.70
N THR A 70 -13.00 -2.47 3.00
CA THR A 70 -14.17 -2.50 3.86
C THR A 70 -14.55 -1.11 4.36
N LYS A 71 -15.82 -0.75 4.17
CA LYS A 71 -16.33 0.61 4.30
C LYS A 71 -16.07 1.33 5.65
N ASN A 72 -15.89 0.63 6.75
CA ASN A 72 -15.72 1.28 8.06
C ASN A 72 -14.41 0.90 8.75
N TYR A 73 -13.60 0.06 8.12
CA TYR A 73 -12.43 -0.55 8.75
C TYR A 73 -11.15 -0.32 7.94
N SER A 74 -11.27 -0.16 6.62
CA SER A 74 -10.13 0.14 5.77
C SER A 74 -9.82 1.64 5.77
N ASP A 75 -8.55 1.91 5.99
CA ASP A 75 -7.81 3.11 5.61
C ASP A 75 -7.70 3.24 4.08
N ILE A 76 -7.10 4.35 3.65
CA ILE A 76 -6.75 4.66 2.27
C ILE A 76 -5.22 4.73 2.22
N ASP A 77 -4.61 3.65 1.75
CA ASP A 77 -3.17 3.55 1.55
C ASP A 77 -2.74 4.21 0.23
N PHE A 78 -1.80 5.15 0.30
CA PHE A 78 -1.28 5.83 -0.88
C PHE A 78 0.24 5.98 -0.90
N VAL A 79 0.78 6.12 -2.12
CA VAL A 79 2.12 6.64 -2.37
C VAL A 79 2.02 7.84 -3.29
N ALA A 80 2.54 8.97 -2.81
CA ALA A 80 2.61 10.23 -3.54
C ALA A 80 4.07 10.47 -3.95
N ILE A 81 4.33 10.52 -5.26
CA ILE A 81 5.62 10.93 -5.79
C ILE A 81 5.65 12.45 -5.85
N VAL A 82 6.55 13.05 -5.08
CA VAL A 82 6.69 14.52 -4.96
C VAL A 82 7.86 15.00 -5.80
N LYS A 83 7.72 16.19 -6.39
CA LYS A 83 8.72 16.74 -7.34
C LYS A 83 10.02 17.19 -6.68
N GLN A 84 10.02 17.34 -5.37
CA GLN A 84 11.14 17.87 -4.61
C GLN A 84 11.08 17.41 -3.16
N GLU A 85 12.21 17.50 -2.48
CA GLU A 85 12.32 17.23 -1.06
C GLU A 85 11.34 18.06 -0.22
N ILE A 86 10.91 17.46 0.88
CA ILE A 86 9.89 18.01 1.76
C ILE A 86 10.59 18.83 2.85
N THR A 87 10.56 20.15 2.69
CA THR A 87 11.04 21.09 3.71
C THR A 87 10.12 21.08 4.94
N ALA A 88 10.60 21.65 6.06
CA ALA A 88 9.80 21.78 7.28
C ALA A 88 8.46 22.51 7.05
N ASP A 89 8.45 23.57 6.24
CA ASP A 89 7.24 24.33 5.92
C ASP A 89 6.24 23.49 5.12
N LYS A 90 6.73 22.73 4.11
CA LYS A 90 5.88 21.81 3.34
C LYS A 90 5.34 20.69 4.21
N LEU A 91 6.15 20.17 5.12
CA LEU A 91 5.71 19.15 6.08
C LEU A 91 4.62 19.70 7.00
N ALA A 92 4.71 20.96 7.45
CA ALA A 92 3.66 21.60 8.24
C ALA A 92 2.35 21.65 7.45
N LEU A 93 2.39 22.08 6.19
CA LEU A 93 1.22 22.10 5.31
C LEU A 93 0.65 20.69 5.08
N LEU A 94 1.49 19.68 4.88
CA LEU A 94 1.03 18.28 4.76
C LEU A 94 0.31 17.80 6.03
N LYS A 95 0.82 18.14 7.22
CA LYS A 95 0.14 17.81 8.49
C LYS A 95 -1.22 18.47 8.59
N GLU A 96 -1.34 19.73 8.19
CA GLU A 96 -2.62 20.43 8.16
C GLU A 96 -3.60 19.78 7.18
N ILE A 97 -3.14 19.41 5.98
CA ILE A 97 -3.95 18.74 4.96
C ILE A 97 -4.51 17.42 5.53
N HIS A 98 -3.64 16.60 6.12
CA HIS A 98 -4.04 15.34 6.75
C HIS A 98 -5.05 15.54 7.88
N LEU A 99 -4.82 16.56 8.73
CA LEU A 99 -5.74 16.90 9.81
C LEU A 99 -7.12 17.33 9.29
N GLU A 100 -7.16 18.19 8.29
CA GLU A 100 -8.41 18.69 7.70
C GLU A 100 -9.20 17.58 7.00
N ILE A 101 -8.51 16.69 6.28
CA ILE A 101 -9.14 15.50 5.67
C ILE A 101 -9.69 14.58 6.74
N GLN A 102 -8.94 14.32 7.83
CA GLN A 102 -9.42 13.50 8.94
C GLN A 102 -10.63 14.13 9.64
N GLN A 103 -10.70 15.46 9.75
CA GLN A 103 -11.85 16.17 10.30
C GLN A 103 -13.08 16.08 9.39
N ARG A 104 -12.89 16.24 8.07
CA ARG A 104 -13.97 16.13 7.07
C ARG A 104 -14.47 14.70 6.90
N PHE A 105 -13.59 13.71 7.07
CA PHE A 105 -13.91 12.29 6.93
C PHE A 105 -13.44 11.46 8.14
N PRO A 106 -14.07 11.58 9.33
CA PRO A 106 -13.56 10.97 10.57
C PRO A 106 -13.41 9.45 10.57
N LYS A 107 -14.09 8.76 9.65
CA LYS A 107 -14.04 7.29 9.52
C LYS A 107 -13.07 6.82 8.41
N ARG A 108 -12.30 7.75 7.82
CA ARG A 108 -11.40 7.49 6.69
C ARG A 108 -10.04 8.07 6.97
N ILE A 109 -9.15 7.17 7.34
CA ILE A 109 -7.76 7.48 7.59
C ILE A 109 -7.03 7.48 6.25
N LEU A 110 -6.33 8.57 5.97
CA LEU A 110 -5.47 8.70 4.80
C LEU A 110 -4.03 8.41 5.23
N ASP A 111 -3.53 7.24 4.86
CA ASP A 111 -2.20 6.77 5.27
C ASP A 111 -1.31 6.62 4.06
N GLY A 112 -0.10 7.14 4.15
CA GLY A 112 0.74 7.10 2.97
C GLY A 112 2.12 7.71 3.09
N LYS A 113 2.78 7.66 1.94
CA LYS A 113 4.20 7.90 1.78
C LYS A 113 4.39 9.03 0.78
N TYR A 114 5.04 10.11 1.19
CA TYR A 114 5.48 11.16 0.28
C TYR A 114 6.96 10.99 -0.01
N ILE A 115 7.27 10.60 -1.23
CA ILE A 115 8.60 10.13 -1.66
C ILE A 115 9.02 10.81 -2.95
N THR A 116 10.30 11.13 -3.12
CA THR A 116 10.80 11.61 -4.42
C THR A 116 11.05 10.43 -5.37
N SER A 117 11.07 10.68 -6.69
CA SER A 117 11.45 9.65 -7.67
C SER A 117 12.86 9.11 -7.40
N ALA A 118 13.79 9.99 -6.98
CA ALA A 118 15.16 9.62 -6.63
C ALA A 118 15.19 8.64 -5.43
N ASP A 119 14.45 8.94 -4.36
CA ASP A 119 14.37 8.09 -3.16
C ASP A 119 13.78 6.71 -3.44
N MET A 120 12.83 6.63 -4.38
CA MET A 120 12.19 5.38 -4.74
C MET A 120 13.13 4.43 -5.49
N GLN A 121 14.09 4.97 -6.23
CA GLN A 121 15.07 4.23 -7.04
C GLN A 121 16.29 3.75 -6.23
N GLN A 122 16.50 4.26 -5.01
CA GLN A 122 17.71 3.95 -4.24
C GLN A 122 17.83 2.45 -3.89
N VAL A 123 19.07 1.94 -3.97
CA VAL A 123 19.41 0.50 -3.81
C VAL A 123 19.91 0.16 -2.40
N ASN A 124 19.90 1.13 -1.48
CA ASN A 124 20.37 1.14 -0.08
C ASN A 124 21.74 1.81 0.16
N HIS A 125 21.76 2.55 1.29
CA HIS A 125 22.87 3.15 2.03
C HIS A 125 23.40 4.53 1.59
N GLY A 126 22.65 5.59 1.94
CA GLY A 126 23.18 6.95 2.02
C GLY A 126 22.08 8.00 1.91
N GLU A 127 21.54 8.38 3.08
CA GLU A 127 20.45 9.35 3.35
C GLU A 127 19.75 10.01 2.14
N GLN A 128 18.53 9.56 1.87
CA GLN A 128 17.30 10.37 1.86
C GLN A 128 16.10 9.43 2.08
N SER A 129 14.96 9.98 2.50
CA SER A 129 13.90 9.24 3.20
C SER A 129 12.53 9.86 2.92
N TYR A 130 11.47 9.06 2.92
CA TYR A 130 10.11 9.54 2.64
C TYR A 130 9.37 9.96 3.92
N CYS A 131 8.53 10.99 3.82
CA CYS A 131 7.64 11.37 4.92
C CYS A 131 6.51 10.36 5.06
N TYR A 132 6.40 9.74 6.25
CA TYR A 132 5.44 8.68 6.52
C TYR A 132 4.26 9.20 7.35
N PHE A 133 3.05 8.93 6.86
CA PHE A 133 1.80 9.17 7.58
C PHE A 133 1.13 7.83 7.88
N ASN A 134 0.73 7.64 9.14
CA ASN A 134 0.02 6.47 9.63
C ASN A 134 -0.95 6.88 10.75
N GLU A 135 -2.18 6.36 10.70
CA GLU A 135 -3.33 6.80 11.46
C GLU A 135 -3.61 8.31 11.25
N GLY A 136 -3.43 8.78 10.01
CA GLY A 136 -3.64 10.18 9.60
C GLY A 136 -2.65 11.16 10.22
N LYS A 137 -1.53 10.67 10.76
CA LYS A 137 -0.53 11.46 11.49
C LYS A 137 0.87 11.20 10.97
N TYR A 138 1.68 12.25 10.93
CA TYR A 138 3.09 12.14 10.61
C TYR A 138 3.84 11.28 11.64
N ARG A 139 4.58 10.26 11.18
CA ARG A 139 5.34 9.31 12.00
C ARG A 139 6.86 9.41 11.83
N GLY A 140 7.32 10.50 11.23
CA GLY A 140 8.72 10.71 10.91
C GLY A 140 9.06 10.32 9.48
N VAL A 141 10.37 10.29 9.23
CA VAL A 141 10.93 9.88 7.95
C VAL A 141 11.26 8.39 7.99
N ARG A 142 11.16 7.71 6.84
CA ARG A 142 11.42 6.28 6.68
C ARG A 142 12.19 6.03 5.40
N GLN A 143 12.93 4.93 5.34
CA GLN A 143 13.59 4.47 4.12
C GLN A 143 12.64 3.60 3.31
N PHE A 144 12.64 3.80 2.00
CA PHE A 144 11.86 2.96 1.10
C PHE A 144 12.54 1.61 0.91
N ASN A 145 11.90 0.54 1.38
CA ASN A 145 12.34 -0.81 1.10
C ASN A 145 11.64 -1.32 -0.17
N LYS A 146 12.34 -1.27 -1.32
CA LYS A 146 11.85 -1.78 -2.60
C LYS A 146 11.54 -3.28 -2.62
N ASN A 147 12.12 -4.04 -1.68
CA ASN A 147 11.90 -5.48 -1.50
C ASN A 147 10.84 -5.78 -0.42
N SER A 148 10.08 -4.77 0.01
CA SER A 148 8.96 -4.98 0.94
C SER A 148 7.69 -5.46 0.22
N ILE A 149 6.79 -6.10 0.98
CA ILE A 149 5.49 -6.51 0.46
C ILE A 149 4.66 -5.32 -0.02
N ASP A 150 4.75 -4.17 0.65
CA ASP A 150 4.09 -2.93 0.21
C ASP A 150 4.60 -2.47 -1.15
N ALA A 151 5.92 -2.53 -1.38
CA ALA A 151 6.52 -2.15 -2.64
C ALA A 151 6.13 -3.12 -3.77
N TYR A 152 6.05 -4.42 -3.47
CA TYR A 152 5.50 -5.41 -4.38
C TYR A 152 4.05 -5.11 -4.74
N GLN A 153 3.21 -4.94 -3.73
CA GLN A 153 1.80 -4.67 -3.92
C GLN A 153 1.57 -3.39 -4.72
N LEU A 154 2.29 -2.32 -4.41
CA LEU A 154 2.22 -1.06 -5.16
C LEU A 154 2.56 -1.28 -6.63
N LYS A 155 3.67 -1.97 -6.94
CA LYS A 155 4.11 -2.18 -8.33
C LYS A 155 3.16 -3.07 -9.13
N VAL A 156 2.66 -4.14 -8.51
CA VAL A 156 1.84 -5.14 -9.21
C VAL A 156 0.37 -4.75 -9.23
N HIS A 157 -0.18 -4.23 -8.14
CA HIS A 157 -1.61 -3.99 -7.99
C HIS A 157 -2.00 -2.51 -7.85
N GLY A 158 -1.03 -1.61 -7.65
CA GLY A 158 -1.32 -0.20 -7.41
C GLY A 158 -2.18 0.44 -8.51
N ILE A 159 -3.14 1.25 -8.10
CA ILE A 159 -4.03 2.03 -8.97
C ILE A 159 -3.39 3.40 -9.17
N ALA A 160 -3.07 3.76 -10.41
CA ALA A 160 -2.57 5.09 -10.74
C ALA A 160 -3.74 6.09 -10.77
N VAL A 161 -3.77 7.02 -9.82
CA VAL A 161 -4.71 8.14 -9.79
C VAL A 161 -4.15 9.32 -10.59
N LYS A 162 -2.83 9.52 -10.51
CA LYS A 162 -2.07 10.50 -11.29
C LYS A 162 -0.72 9.89 -11.69
N GLY A 163 -0.30 10.12 -12.93
CA GLY A 163 0.99 9.64 -13.45
C GLY A 163 0.84 8.39 -14.33
N GLN A 164 1.95 7.70 -14.57
CA GLN A 164 1.97 6.46 -15.36
C GLN A 164 1.40 5.28 -14.58
N GLU A 165 1.22 4.13 -15.24
CA GLU A 165 0.84 2.89 -14.55
C GLU A 165 1.88 2.48 -13.49
N SER A 166 1.42 1.94 -12.37
CA SER A 166 2.26 1.53 -11.22
C SER A 166 3.30 0.45 -11.55
N ASN A 167 3.04 -0.41 -12.54
CA ASN A 167 3.99 -1.43 -13.00
C ASN A 167 5.23 -0.83 -13.68
N LYS A 168 5.17 0.44 -14.11
CA LYS A 168 6.26 1.19 -14.72
C LYS A 168 7.11 1.96 -13.70
N LEU A 169 6.81 1.87 -12.40
CA LEU A 169 7.65 2.44 -11.36
C LEU A 169 9.06 1.85 -11.42
N ASP A 170 10.08 2.70 -11.30
CA ASP A 170 11.46 2.38 -11.62
C ASP A 170 12.23 1.75 -10.44
N TYR A 171 11.71 0.64 -9.94
CA TYR A 171 12.43 -0.22 -9.00
C TYR A 171 12.13 -1.68 -9.28
N THR A 172 13.11 -2.56 -9.11
CA THR A 172 12.90 -4.00 -9.19
C THR A 172 12.77 -4.60 -7.79
N ILE A 173 12.05 -5.70 -7.71
CA ILE A 173 11.83 -6.44 -6.48
C ILE A 173 12.73 -7.66 -6.54
N ASP A 174 13.60 -7.78 -5.55
CA ASP A 174 14.36 -8.99 -5.31
C ASP A 174 13.48 -9.98 -4.53
N TRP A 175 13.08 -11.05 -5.21
CA TRP A 175 12.20 -12.07 -4.64
C TRP A 175 12.84 -12.87 -3.52
N ASP A 176 14.16 -13.10 -3.58
CA ASP A 176 14.86 -13.85 -2.53
C ASP A 176 14.89 -13.03 -1.24
N ILE A 177 15.15 -11.72 -1.34
CA ILE A 177 15.08 -10.80 -0.20
C ILE A 177 13.64 -10.67 0.32
N LEU A 178 12.66 -10.47 -0.56
CA LEU A 178 11.26 -10.36 -0.15
C LEU A 178 10.79 -11.62 0.59
N LEU A 179 11.05 -12.81 0.05
CA LEU A 179 10.64 -14.07 0.68
C LEU A 179 11.37 -14.33 2.00
N HIS A 180 12.66 -13.97 2.09
CA HIS A 180 13.42 -14.02 3.32
C HIS A 180 12.79 -13.11 4.39
N ASP A 181 12.53 -11.85 4.05
CA ASP A 181 11.98 -10.85 4.98
C ASP A 181 10.54 -11.20 5.39
N MET A 182 9.73 -11.74 4.48
CA MET A 182 8.38 -12.22 4.80
C MET A 182 8.40 -13.39 5.80
N LYS A 183 9.32 -14.35 5.65
CA LYS A 183 9.51 -15.43 6.63
C LYS A 183 9.91 -14.86 7.99
N GLY A 184 10.81 -13.88 8.02
CA GLY A 184 11.17 -13.17 9.24
C GLY A 184 9.98 -12.48 9.89
N ASN A 185 9.16 -11.78 9.09
CA ASN A 185 7.96 -11.09 9.54
C ASN A 185 6.93 -12.07 10.14
N LEU A 186 6.65 -13.20 9.46
CA LEU A 186 5.79 -14.27 9.98
C LEU A 186 6.25 -14.78 11.34
N ASN A 187 7.55 -15.04 11.48
CA ASN A 187 8.11 -15.60 12.71
C ASN A 187 8.22 -14.58 13.85
N TYR A 188 8.21 -13.28 13.55
CA TYR A 188 8.31 -12.23 14.56
C TYR A 188 6.98 -11.54 14.82
N TYR A 189 6.42 -10.85 13.83
CA TYR A 189 5.22 -10.05 13.99
C TYR A 189 4.01 -10.92 14.33
N TRP A 190 3.75 -11.97 13.54
CA TRP A 190 2.56 -12.79 13.70
C TRP A 190 2.62 -13.71 14.92
N VAL A 191 3.81 -14.22 15.25
CA VAL A 191 4.03 -14.95 16.51
C VAL A 191 3.86 -14.01 17.71
N ASN A 192 4.45 -12.82 17.70
CA ASN A 192 4.28 -11.86 18.80
C ASN A 192 2.83 -11.35 18.90
N TRP A 193 2.14 -11.16 17.78
CA TRP A 193 0.74 -10.81 17.75
C TRP A 193 -0.12 -11.95 18.34
N ARG A 194 0.12 -13.21 17.94
CA ARG A 194 -0.53 -14.38 18.55
C ARG A 194 -0.30 -14.43 20.06
N ASN A 195 0.95 -14.30 20.50
CA ASN A 195 1.30 -14.31 21.92
C ASN A 195 0.62 -13.18 22.71
N LYS A 196 0.37 -12.02 22.07
CA LYS A 196 -0.43 -10.94 22.65
C LYS A 196 -1.92 -11.29 22.71
N CYS A 197 -2.46 -11.99 21.71
CA CYS A 197 -3.84 -12.49 21.71
C CYS A 197 -4.11 -13.57 22.77
N GLU A 198 -3.10 -14.36 23.14
CA GLU A 198 -3.19 -15.36 24.21
C GLU A 198 -3.27 -14.75 25.62
N ARG A 199 -3.00 -13.44 25.76
CA ARG A 199 -3.24 -12.70 27.00
C ARG A 199 -4.68 -12.18 26.99
N PHE A 200 -5.56 -12.91 27.69
CA PHE A 200 -6.99 -12.65 27.80
C PHE A 200 -7.28 -11.16 28.10
N LEU A 201 -8.26 -10.57 27.39
CA LEU A 201 -8.71 -9.16 27.45
C LEU A 201 -7.87 -8.08 26.74
N THR A 202 -7.00 -8.42 25.78
CA THR A 202 -6.36 -7.40 24.92
C THR A 202 -7.24 -7.00 23.72
N VAL A 203 -7.06 -5.79 23.17
CA VAL A 203 -7.77 -5.33 21.94
C VAL A 203 -7.58 -6.31 20.77
N SER A 204 -6.41 -6.94 20.68
CA SER A 204 -6.11 -7.98 19.68
C SER A 204 -6.96 -9.25 19.84
N TYR A 205 -7.38 -9.60 21.06
CA TYR A 205 -8.29 -10.72 21.33
C TYR A 205 -9.71 -10.46 20.79
N ILE A 206 -10.19 -9.22 20.84
CA ILE A 206 -11.48 -8.84 20.24
C ILE A 206 -11.41 -8.90 18.70
N GLY A 207 -10.26 -8.52 18.11
CA GLY A 207 -10.04 -8.59 16.66
C GLY A 207 -10.22 -9.99 16.04
N LEU A 208 -9.99 -11.05 16.82
CA LEU A 208 -10.15 -12.45 16.44
C LEU A 208 -11.61 -12.82 16.07
N PHE A 209 -12.60 -12.17 16.69
CA PHE A 209 -14.02 -12.43 16.41
C PHE A 209 -14.53 -11.65 15.18
N CYS A 210 -13.90 -10.53 14.83
CA CYS A 210 -14.23 -9.77 13.63
C CYS A 210 -13.69 -10.44 12.36
N SER A 211 -12.52 -11.08 12.41
CA SER A 211 -11.95 -11.83 11.30
C SER A 211 -12.65 -13.18 11.05
N GLY A 212 -13.25 -13.80 12.07
CA GLY A 212 -14.05 -15.02 11.91
C GLY A 212 -15.37 -14.84 11.15
N LYS A 213 -16.01 -13.65 11.23
CA LYS A 213 -17.24 -13.35 10.49
C LYS A 213 -17.04 -13.03 9.00
N MET A 214 -15.82 -12.71 8.57
CA MET A 214 -15.52 -12.45 7.16
C MET A 214 -15.55 -13.72 6.29
N ALA A 215 -15.55 -14.92 6.88
CA ALA A 215 -15.49 -16.19 6.15
C ALA A 215 -16.86 -16.85 5.90
N GLN A 216 -17.98 -16.23 6.32
CA GLN A 216 -19.31 -16.85 6.25
C GLN A 216 -20.34 -16.13 5.37
N ASP A 217 -20.00 -14.98 4.79
CA ASP A 217 -20.90 -14.29 3.85
C ASP A 217 -20.29 -14.33 2.43
N HIS A 218 -20.45 -15.49 1.78
CA HIS A 218 -20.35 -15.68 0.33
C HIS A 218 -21.72 -16.05 -0.22
#